data_AF-A0A836TRZ3-F1
#
_entry.id   AF-A0A836TRZ3-F1
#
_cell.length_a   1.000
_cell.length_b   1.000
_cell.length_c   1.000
_cell.angle_alpha   90.00
_cell.angle_beta   90.00
_cell.angle_gamma   90.00
#
_symmetry.space_group_name_H-M   'P 1'
#
loop_
_entity.id
_entity.type
_entity.pdbx_description
1 polymer ?
#
loop_
_entity_poly.entity_id
_entity_poly.type
_entity_poly.pdbx_seq_one_letter_code
_entity_poly.pdbx_strand_id
1 'polypeptide(L)'
;MLFDIATPRNISMWMSNTLIPLDILFVNAQGRIIKISANAVPGSLQSIRSGSPVRSVVELLGGTAAKIGAAPGDRIRHRLYGDTLDSSKANKIGAIE
;
A
#
# COMPACT_ATOMS: atom_id res chain seq x y z
N MET A 1 0.78 4.24 5.99
CA MET A 1 0.50 3.16 6.97
C MET A 1 0.40 1.83 6.24
N LEU A 2 0.69 0.69 6.90
CA LEU A 2 0.50 -0.66 6.34
C LEU A 2 -0.44 -1.44 7.25
N PHE A 3 -1.54 -1.95 6.70
CA PHE A 3 -2.49 -2.80 7.40
C PHE A 3 -2.31 -4.24 6.98
N ASP A 4 -2.05 -5.13 7.94
CA ASP A 4 -2.00 -6.58 7.73
C ASP A 4 -3.40 -7.17 8.00
N ILE A 5 -4.03 -7.77 6.97
CA ILE A 5 -5.37 -8.36 7.05
C ILE A 5 -5.35 -9.81 7.60
N ALA A 6 -4.16 -10.35 7.92
CA ALA A 6 -3.84 -11.74 8.26
C ALA A 6 -4.24 -12.80 7.20
N THR A 7 -5.52 -12.89 6.87
CA THR A 7 -6.06 -13.84 5.91
C THR A 7 -6.61 -13.09 4.70
N PRO A 8 -6.16 -13.40 3.47
CA PRO A 8 -6.64 -12.73 2.27
C PRO A 8 -8.17 -12.77 2.14
N ARG A 9 -8.80 -11.59 2.06
CA ARG A 9 -10.26 -11.46 1.91
C ARG A 9 -10.62 -10.12 1.28
N ASN A 10 -11.85 -10.01 0.78
CA ASN A 10 -12.40 -8.72 0.37
C ASN A 10 -12.59 -7.84 1.61
N ILE A 11 -12.04 -6.63 1.56
CA ILE A 11 -12.27 -5.60 2.57
C ILE A 11 -12.77 -4.30 1.94
N SER A 12 -13.19 -3.39 2.81
CA SER A 12 -13.49 -2.00 2.49
C SER A 12 -12.79 -1.07 3.46
N MET A 13 -12.36 0.08 2.97
CA MET A 13 -11.85 1.20 3.78
C MET A 13 -12.82 2.39 3.68
N TRP A 14 -12.65 3.36 4.56
CA TRP A 14 -13.28 4.69 4.50
C TRP A 14 -12.29 5.74 5.00
N MET A 15 -12.67 7.01 4.99
CA MET A 15 -11.85 8.13 5.46
C MET A 15 -12.43 8.78 6.73
N SER A 16 -13.28 8.06 7.48
CA SER A 16 -13.85 8.55 8.75
C SER A 16 -12.74 9.03 9.69
N ASN A 17 -12.87 10.27 10.17
CA ASN A 17 -11.88 10.95 11.02
C ASN A 17 -10.45 11.05 10.44
N THR A 18 -10.29 10.90 9.13
CA THR A 18 -9.01 11.07 8.43
C THR A 18 -8.99 12.45 7.76
N LEU A 19 -8.11 13.34 8.24
CA LEU A 19 -8.10 14.77 7.86
C LEU A 19 -7.15 15.12 6.71
N ILE A 20 -6.40 14.13 6.21
CA ILE A 20 -5.47 14.29 5.08
C ILE A 20 -5.90 13.38 3.92
N PRO A 21 -5.72 13.80 2.65
CA PRO A 21 -6.01 12.93 1.53
C PRO A 21 -5.01 11.77 1.50
N LEU A 22 -5.48 10.59 1.10
CA LEU A 22 -4.66 9.38 1.04
C LEU A 22 -4.78 8.67 -0.30
N ASP A 23 -3.69 8.07 -0.76
CA ASP A 23 -3.77 7.02 -1.76
C ASP A 23 -3.87 5.67 -1.04
N ILE A 24 -4.91 4.90 -1.37
CA ILE A 24 -5.19 3.60 -0.77
C ILE A 24 -4.85 2.50 -1.77
N LEU A 25 -3.78 1.77 -1.49
CA LEU A 25 -3.26 0.68 -2.32
C LEU A 25 -3.72 -0.66 -1.73
N PHE A 26 -4.47 -1.43 -2.51
CA PHE A 26 -4.90 -2.77 -2.18
C PHE A 26 -3.90 -3.78 -2.75
N VAL A 27 -3.42 -4.72 -1.92
CA VAL A 27 -2.28 -5.58 -2.26
C VAL A 27 -2.62 -7.04 -1.99
N ASN A 28 -2.35 -7.91 -2.97
CA ASN A 28 -2.62 -9.34 -2.85
C ASN A 28 -1.55 -10.09 -2.01
N ALA A 29 -1.75 -11.39 -1.81
CA ALA A 29 -0.84 -12.22 -1.00
C ALA A 29 0.59 -12.34 -1.56
N GLN A 30 0.77 -12.06 -2.85
CA GLN A 30 2.06 -12.08 -3.54
C GLN A 30 2.74 -10.70 -3.54
N GLY A 31 2.19 -9.72 -2.80
CA GLY A 31 2.74 -8.37 -2.73
C GLY A 31 2.47 -7.52 -3.96
N ARG A 32 1.56 -7.92 -4.86
CA ARG A 32 1.20 -7.10 -6.03
C ARG A 32 0.07 -6.15 -5.72
N ILE A 33 0.21 -4.89 -6.14
CA ILE A 33 -0.85 -3.90 -6.12
C ILE A 33 -1.93 -4.37 -7.11
N ILE A 34 -3.16 -4.54 -6.63
CA ILE A 34 -4.29 -4.92 -7.48
C ILE A 34 -5.20 -3.74 -7.79
N LYS A 35 -5.18 -2.71 -6.94
CA LYS A 35 -5.99 -1.50 -7.11
C LYS A 35 -5.38 -0.35 -6.33
N ILE A 36 -5.49 0.85 -6.89
CA ILE A 36 -5.15 2.11 -6.23
C ILE A 36 -6.41 2.97 -6.22
N SER A 37 -6.83 3.42 -5.04
CA SER A 37 -7.82 4.50 -4.90
C SER A 37 -7.04 5.77 -4.58
N ALA A 38 -6.75 6.57 -5.59
CA ALA A 38 -5.97 7.79 -5.43
C ALA A 38 -6.80 8.92 -4.82
N ASN A 39 -6.14 9.78 -4.04
CA ASN A 39 -6.73 11.00 -3.47
C ASN A 39 -8.08 10.77 -2.78
N ALA A 40 -8.17 9.74 -1.93
CA ALA A 40 -9.35 9.49 -1.11
C ALA A 40 -9.68 10.74 -0.26
N VAL A 41 -10.96 11.10 -0.23
CA VAL A 41 -11.44 12.39 0.28
C VAL A 41 -11.47 12.38 1.82
N PRO A 42 -10.82 13.35 2.50
CA PRO A 42 -10.86 13.47 3.96
C PRO A 42 -12.28 13.44 4.53
N GLY A 43 -12.47 12.72 5.63
CA GLY A 43 -13.76 12.61 6.33
C GLY A 43 -14.86 11.81 5.60
N SER A 44 -14.63 11.33 4.37
CA SER A 44 -15.65 10.61 3.61
C SER A 44 -15.98 9.25 4.22
N LEU A 45 -17.28 8.95 4.31
CA LEU A 45 -17.81 7.64 4.71
C LEU A 45 -18.07 6.71 3.51
N GLN A 46 -17.75 7.14 2.29
CA GLN A 46 -17.90 6.31 1.10
C GLN A 46 -17.02 5.06 1.21
N SER A 47 -17.63 3.90 0.95
CA SER A 47 -16.93 2.62 1.01
C SER A 47 -15.97 2.45 -0.16
N ILE A 48 -14.67 2.40 0.12
CA ILE A 48 -13.62 2.13 -0.85
C ILE A 48 -13.32 0.63 -0.83
N ARG A 49 -13.92 -0.10 -1.76
CA ARG A 49 -13.82 -1.58 -1.83
C ARG A 49 -12.55 -2.03 -2.53
N SER A 50 -11.90 -3.05 -1.97
CA SER A 50 -10.76 -3.76 -2.57
C SER A 50 -11.11 -4.38 -3.94
N GLY A 51 -12.31 -4.96 -4.07
CA GLY A 51 -12.78 -5.59 -5.30
C GLY A 51 -12.27 -7.01 -5.54
N SER A 52 -11.28 -7.47 -4.77
CA SER A 52 -10.76 -8.84 -4.77
C SER A 52 -10.02 -9.11 -3.45
N PRO A 53 -9.72 -10.38 -3.10
CA PRO A 53 -9.06 -10.69 -1.85
C PRO A 53 -7.68 -10.05 -1.72
N VAL A 54 -7.43 -9.37 -0.61
CA VAL A 54 -6.17 -8.66 -0.33
C VAL A 54 -5.53 -9.17 0.95
N ARG A 55 -4.20 -9.24 0.98
CA ARG A 55 -3.41 -9.57 2.17
C ARG A 55 -3.17 -8.34 3.04
N SER A 56 -3.19 -7.16 2.42
CA SER A 56 -2.81 -5.89 3.05
C SER A 56 -3.34 -4.67 2.31
N VAL A 57 -3.31 -3.54 3.02
CA VAL A 57 -3.53 -2.20 2.47
C VAL A 57 -2.34 -1.32 2.79
N VAL A 58 -1.89 -0.52 1.83
CA VAL A 58 -0.89 0.53 2.05
C VAL A 58 -1.55 1.89 1.84
N GLU A 59 -1.46 2.74 2.85
CA GLU A 59 -1.87 4.13 2.78
C GLU A 59 -0.65 5.02 2.60
N LEU A 60 -0.70 5.86 1.56
CA LEU A 60 0.28 6.91 1.28
C LEU A 60 -0.40 8.27 1.35
N LEU A 61 0.37 9.36 1.49
CA LEU A 61 -0.17 10.70 1.29
C LEU A 61 -0.78 10.81 -0.10
N GLY A 62 -1.91 11.51 -0.23
CA GLY A 62 -2.61 11.69 -1.50
C GLY A 62 -1.69 12.18 -2.61
N GLY A 63 -1.77 11.53 -3.77
CA GLY A 63 -0.97 11.83 -4.96
C GLY A 63 0.44 11.23 -4.95
N THR A 64 0.86 10.56 -3.88
CA THR A 64 2.19 9.90 -3.81
C THR A 64 2.31 8.78 -4.83
N ALA A 65 1.27 7.97 -5.04
CA ALA A 65 1.29 6.87 -5.99
C ALA A 65 1.57 7.38 -7.41
N ALA A 66 0.90 8.46 -7.82
CA ALA A 66 1.16 9.10 -9.11
C ALA A 66 2.58 9.68 -9.19
N LYS A 67 3.05 10.34 -8.13
CA LYS A 67 4.39 10.94 -8.07
C LYS A 67 5.52 9.92 -8.27
N ILE A 68 5.35 8.71 -7.73
CA ILE A 68 6.36 7.63 -7.85
C ILE A 68 6.08 6.68 -9.03
N GLY A 69 5.03 6.93 -9.81
CA GLY A 69 4.65 6.08 -10.94
C GLY A 69 4.10 4.70 -10.54
N ALA A 70 3.59 4.54 -9.33
CA ALA A 70 3.00 3.28 -8.88
C ALA A 70 1.67 2.99 -9.60
N ALA A 71 1.51 1.75 -10.06
CA ALA A 71 0.35 1.29 -10.78
C ALA A 71 -0.10 -0.12 -10.33
N PRO A 72 -1.36 -0.52 -10.60
CA PRO A 72 -1.76 -1.92 -10.49
C PRO A 72 -0.83 -2.82 -11.30
N GLY A 73 -0.38 -3.92 -10.69
CA GLY A 73 0.62 -4.84 -11.23
C GLY A 73 1.99 -4.73 -10.57
N ASP A 74 2.33 -3.55 -10.03
CA ASP A 74 3.61 -3.32 -9.34
C ASP A 74 3.72 -4.15 -8.06
N ARG A 75 4.97 -4.41 -7.64
CA ARG A 75 5.28 -5.23 -6.47
C ARG A 75 5.75 -4.37 -5.30
N ILE A 76 5.14 -4.57 -4.14
CA ILE A 76 5.59 -4.05 -2.86
C ILE A 76 6.56 -5.05 -2.23
N ARG A 77 7.77 -4.57 -1.92
CA ARG A 77 8.77 -5.36 -1.20
C ARG A 77 8.57 -5.20 0.30
N HIS A 78 8.14 -6.28 0.95
CA HIS A 78 7.95 -6.31 2.40
C HIS A 78 7.99 -7.75 2.90
N ARG A 79 8.47 -7.98 4.13
CA ARG A 79 8.58 -9.31 4.73
C ARG A 79 7.25 -10.08 4.76
N LEU A 80 6.12 -9.38 4.80
CA LEU A 80 4.78 -9.97 4.75
C LEU A 80 4.53 -10.85 3.52
N TYR A 81 5.26 -10.62 2.41
CA TYR A 81 5.08 -11.37 1.17
C TYR A 81 6.23 -12.37 0.91
N GLY A 82 7.08 -12.61 1.91
CA GLY A 82 8.25 -13.48 1.78
C GLY A 82 9.48 -12.81 1.15
N ASP A 83 9.40 -11.52 0.79
CA ASP A 83 10.57 -10.76 0.33
C ASP A 83 11.48 -10.50 1.54
N THR A 84 12.59 -11.24 1.63
CA THR A 84 13.67 -10.93 2.57
C THR A 84 14.43 -9.73 2.01
N LEU A 85 14.38 -8.61 2.72
CA LEU A 85 15.35 -7.54 2.49
C LEU A 85 16.71 -8.13 2.86
N ASP A 86 17.56 -8.35 1.87
CA ASP A 86 18.94 -8.74 2.07
C ASP A 86 19.67 -7.60 2.79
N SER A 87 19.79 -7.72 4.10
CA SER A 87 20.47 -6.75 4.96
C SER A 87 21.94 -6.53 4.56
N SER A 88 22.54 -7.41 3.75
CA SER A 88 23.91 -7.22 3.23
C SER A 88 24.03 -6.12 2.17
N LYS A 89 22.92 -5.73 1.50
CA LYS A 89 22.92 -4.62 0.52
C LYS A 89 22.64 -3.25 1.13
N ALA A 90 22.03 -3.19 2.32
CA ALA A 90 21.72 -1.93 2.99
C ALA A 90 22.97 -1.17 3.47
N ASN A 91 24.10 -1.87 3.65
CA ASN A 91 25.34 -1.29 4.18
C ASN A 91 26.36 -0.86 3.09
N LYS A 92 25.99 -0.87 1.81
CA LYS A 92 26.92 -0.58 0.69
C LYS A 92 26.79 0.83 0.10
N ILE A 93 25.96 1.69 0.67
CA ILE A 93 25.77 3.09 0.24
C ILE A 93 26.35 4.13 1.21
N GLY A 94 27.14 3.70 2.19
CA GLY A 94 27.78 4.58 3.20
C GLY A 94 29.31 4.59 3.15
N ALA A 95 29.91 4.46 1.96
CA ALA A 95 31.35 4.61 1.75
C ALA A 95 31.61 5.37 0.45
N ILE A 96 31.31 6.66 0.46
CA ILE A 96 31.95 7.68 -0.38
C ILE A 96 31.82 9.00 0.39
N GLU A 97 32.94 9.36 1.03
CA GLU A 97 33.32 10.59 1.75
C GLU A 97 32.51 11.02 2.99
#